data_AF-A0AA38I252-F1
#
_entry.id   AF-A0AA38I252-F1
#
_cell.length_a   1.000
_cell.length_b   1.000
_cell.length_c   1.000
_cell.angle_alpha   90.00
_cell.angle_beta   90.00
_cell.angle_gamma   90.00
#
_symmetry.space_group_name_H-M   'P 1'
#
loop_
_entity.id
_entity.type
_entity.pdbx_description
1 polymer ?
#
loop_
_entity_poly.entity_id
_entity_poly.type
_entity_poly.pdbx_seq_one_letter_code
_entity_poly.pdbx_strand_id
1 'polypeptide(L)'
;MSTHFFRRFLSTVNLLLIHGQIVGLVTFTYDKKKFQSCAWRKLYSVFLILVHLAFMSFCMYVIPTITGANSIYKNTGYIIMVANAAYAVTVWSSSILGSDSYIKLLGKMIDFDVQLQTSCVIIDYNKARKRVAFHLLGRYVFVTLLCVYYHFSQARSQLAQKVAEVAAIFLIFFNSAICYQATELVTILKTRFMLLNKQITSLVDSSTTTVPKNGTKQTQKDFAILCKVCTLHHHLSKCVRFFNQAFGVILLAMFAVSFISIVLCLFYTSVALQKTVLNWDEVLYTTAASVPFIVDSIFVCHVCYTTIEEADKAGELIHRIETEDHDTIDEIEMFSLQMANEEVEFSAAGFFPVNYTLVFSIIGGVTTYIIILIQLSATIGKDH
;
A
#
# COMPACT_ATOMS: atom_id res chain seq x y z
N MET A 1 -16.83 26.89 6.69
CA MET A 1 -15.91 26.04 7.48
C MET A 1 -15.40 24.84 6.68
N SER A 2 -16.27 24.03 6.05
CA SER A 2 -15.84 22.83 5.27
C SER A 2 -14.87 23.13 4.12
N THR A 3 -15.02 24.24 3.41
CA THR A 3 -14.15 24.63 2.29
C THR A 3 -12.71 24.95 2.72
N HIS A 4 -12.53 25.43 3.96
CA HIS A 4 -11.20 25.69 4.52
C HIS A 4 -10.49 24.38 4.89
N PHE A 5 -11.23 23.43 5.49
CA PHE A 5 -10.75 22.06 5.78
C PHE A 5 -10.34 21.33 4.52
N PHE A 6 -11.22 21.37 3.51
CA PHE A 6 -10.95 20.79 2.22
C PHE A 6 -9.62 21.30 1.65
N ARG A 7 -9.36 22.61 1.68
CA ARG A 7 -8.09 23.18 1.18
C ARG A 7 -6.87 22.74 1.97
N ARG A 8 -6.95 22.65 3.30
CA ARG A 8 -5.83 22.20 4.14
C ARG A 8 -5.54 20.71 3.94
N PHE A 9 -6.56 19.87 3.95
CA PHE A 9 -6.44 18.45 3.64
C PHE A 9 -5.89 18.25 2.23
N LEU A 10 -6.44 18.96 1.23
CA LEU A 10 -5.96 18.91 -0.15
C LEU A 10 -4.49 19.32 -0.23
N SER A 11 -4.05 20.35 0.50
CA SER A 11 -2.62 20.73 0.53
C SER A 11 -1.72 19.61 1.05
N THR A 12 -2.21 18.73 1.92
CA THR A 12 -1.44 17.58 2.43
C THR A 12 -1.36 16.47 1.38
N VAL A 13 -2.47 16.15 0.71
CA VAL A 13 -2.54 15.06 -0.27
C VAL A 13 -2.23 15.48 -1.70
N ASN A 14 -2.02 16.76 -1.99
CA ASN A 14 -1.86 17.25 -3.37
C ASN A 14 -0.71 16.57 -4.10
N LEU A 15 0.44 16.41 -3.43
CA LEU A 15 1.59 15.72 -4.02
C LEU A 15 1.27 14.26 -4.37
N LEU A 16 0.60 13.56 -3.44
CA LEU A 16 0.12 12.19 -3.61
C LEU A 16 -0.87 12.06 -4.78
N LEU A 17 -1.77 13.03 -4.95
CA LEU A 17 -2.76 13.02 -6.04
C LEU A 17 -2.15 13.36 -7.40
N ILE A 18 -1.23 14.33 -7.47
CA ILE A 18 -0.51 14.66 -8.71
C ILE A 18 0.33 13.47 -9.16
N HIS A 19 1.07 12.87 -8.23
CA HIS A 19 1.85 11.67 -8.48
C HIS A 19 0.97 10.52 -9.00
N GLY A 20 -0.14 10.22 -8.32
CA GLY A 20 -1.10 9.22 -8.76
C GLY A 20 -1.75 9.54 -10.12
N GLN A 21 -1.95 10.81 -10.47
CA GLN A 21 -2.47 11.21 -11.79
C GLN A 21 -1.45 10.97 -12.90
N ILE A 22 -0.15 11.18 -12.65
CA ILE A 22 0.93 10.94 -13.61
C ILE A 22 1.02 9.44 -13.92
N VAL A 23 1.00 8.61 -12.87
CA VAL A 23 1.12 7.14 -12.96
C VAL A 23 -0.17 6.47 -13.47
N GLY A 24 -1.30 7.17 -13.44
CA GLY A 24 -2.60 6.65 -13.88
C GLY A 24 -3.41 5.91 -12.80
N LEU A 25 -3.04 6.06 -11.52
CA LEU A 25 -3.75 5.53 -10.34
C LEU A 25 -4.90 6.42 -9.88
N VAL A 26 -4.82 7.72 -10.16
CA VAL A 26 -5.88 8.70 -9.84
C VAL A 26 -6.60 9.09 -11.12
N THR A 27 -7.78 8.52 -11.32
CA THR A 27 -8.59 8.68 -12.53
C THR A 27 -9.69 9.75 -12.39
N PHE A 28 -9.55 10.63 -11.40
CA PHE A 28 -10.45 11.73 -11.12
C PHE A 28 -9.72 13.07 -11.02
N THR A 29 -10.50 14.15 -11.06
CA THR A 29 -10.00 15.53 -10.92
C THR A 29 -10.46 16.13 -9.61
N TYR A 30 -9.84 17.23 -9.22
CA TYR A 30 -10.20 17.96 -8.01
C TYR A 30 -10.00 19.46 -8.21
N ASP A 31 -10.91 20.22 -7.63
CA ASP A 31 -10.78 21.67 -7.45
C ASP A 31 -10.72 21.97 -5.94
N LYS A 32 -10.49 23.23 -5.54
CA LYS A 32 -10.43 23.73 -4.16
C LYS A 32 -11.70 23.47 -3.32
N LYS A 33 -12.72 22.80 -3.87
CA LYS A 33 -14.01 22.55 -3.22
C LYS A 33 -14.50 21.09 -3.27
N LYS A 34 -14.08 20.28 -4.24
CA LYS A 34 -14.62 18.92 -4.44
C LYS A 34 -13.71 18.03 -5.29
N PHE A 35 -13.84 16.73 -5.09
CA PHE A 35 -13.33 15.67 -5.98
C PHE A 35 -14.42 15.28 -6.97
N GLN A 36 -14.08 15.09 -8.25
CA GLN A 36 -15.04 14.75 -9.30
C GLN A 36 -14.45 13.77 -10.31
N SER A 37 -15.25 12.77 -10.67
CA SER A 37 -14.94 11.84 -11.75
C SER A 37 -14.66 12.61 -13.05
N CYS A 38 -13.64 12.19 -13.80
CA CYS A 38 -13.21 12.87 -15.01
C CYS A 38 -12.99 11.86 -16.14
N ALA A 39 -13.78 11.99 -17.21
CA ALA A 39 -13.68 11.11 -18.37
C ALA A 39 -12.28 11.14 -19.00
N TRP A 40 -11.68 12.33 -19.14
CA TRP A 40 -10.33 12.47 -19.69
C TRP A 40 -9.25 11.73 -18.89
N ARG A 41 -9.37 11.69 -17.56
CA ARG A 41 -8.43 10.95 -16.70
C ARG A 41 -8.62 9.43 -16.84
N LYS A 42 -9.85 8.97 -16.99
CA LYS A 42 -10.14 7.56 -17.29
C LYS A 42 -9.62 7.17 -18.68
N LEU A 43 -9.82 8.01 -19.70
CA LEU A 43 -9.26 7.81 -21.05
C LEU A 43 -7.74 7.77 -21.03
N TYR A 44 -7.08 8.62 -20.24
CA TYR A 44 -5.62 8.58 -20.09
C TYR A 44 -5.13 7.23 -19.54
N SER A 45 -5.78 6.67 -18.52
CA SER A 45 -5.43 5.33 -18.02
C SER A 45 -5.68 4.23 -19.06
N VAL A 46 -6.73 4.34 -19.89
CA VAL A 46 -6.94 3.41 -21.02
C VAL A 46 -5.82 3.54 -22.06
N PHE A 47 -5.40 4.76 -22.37
CA PHE A 47 -4.26 5.00 -23.26
C PHE A 47 -2.97 4.39 -22.71
N LEU A 48 -2.69 4.54 -21.41
CA LEU A 48 -1.55 3.91 -20.75
C LEU A 48 -1.59 2.37 -20.88
N ILE A 49 -2.77 1.75 -20.70
CA ILE A 49 -2.96 0.30 -20.92
C ILE A 49 -2.53 -0.09 -22.33
N LEU A 50 -3.04 0.61 -23.36
CA LEU A 50 -2.75 0.29 -24.76
C LEU A 50 -1.26 0.44 -25.10
N VAL A 51 -0.63 1.53 -24.66
CA VAL A 51 0.80 1.78 -24.87
C VAL A 51 1.65 0.71 -24.19
N HIS A 52 1.33 0.36 -22.94
CA HIS A 52 2.06 -0.67 -22.22
C HIS A 52 1.89 -2.05 -22.85
N LEU A 53 0.69 -2.43 -23.26
CA LEU A 53 0.47 -3.70 -23.97
C LEU A 53 1.26 -3.79 -25.28
N ALA A 54 1.33 -2.70 -26.04
CA ALA A 54 2.15 -2.63 -27.25
C ALA A 54 3.64 -2.79 -26.92
N PHE A 55 4.13 -2.10 -25.88
CA PHE A 55 5.50 -2.22 -25.40
C PHE A 55 5.84 -3.65 -24.94
N MET A 56 4.97 -4.28 -24.14
CA MET A 56 5.17 -5.65 -23.66
C MET A 56 5.13 -6.67 -24.81
N SER A 57 4.27 -6.47 -25.80
CA SER A 57 4.24 -7.30 -27.02
C SER A 57 5.55 -7.19 -27.81
N PHE A 58 6.11 -5.98 -27.92
CA PHE A 58 7.43 -5.76 -28.51
C PHE A 58 8.53 -6.46 -27.70
N CYS A 59 8.54 -6.34 -26.36
CA CYS A 59 9.49 -7.05 -25.51
C CYS A 59 9.42 -8.56 -25.71
N MET A 60 8.22 -9.15 -25.78
CA MET A 60 8.04 -10.58 -26.04
C MET A 60 8.58 -11.01 -27.41
N TYR A 61 8.39 -10.18 -28.44
CA TYR A 61 8.95 -10.42 -29.77
C TYR A 61 10.48 -10.44 -29.78
N VAL A 62 11.13 -9.68 -28.88
CA VAL A 62 12.59 -9.58 -28.78
C VAL A 62 13.20 -10.77 -28.02
N ILE A 63 12.49 -11.42 -27.09
CA ILE A 63 13.03 -12.54 -26.28
C ILE A 63 13.69 -13.66 -27.11
N PRO A 64 13.09 -14.18 -28.21
CA PRO A 64 13.70 -15.21 -29.05
C PRO A 64 15.09 -14.82 -29.58
N THR A 65 15.28 -13.52 -29.88
CA THR A 65 16.49 -12.97 -30.52
C THR A 65 17.69 -12.93 -29.57
N ILE A 66 17.49 -13.17 -28.27
CA ILE A 66 18.57 -13.26 -27.30
C ILE A 66 19.35 -14.55 -27.56
N THR A 67 20.54 -14.41 -28.17
CA THR A 67 21.46 -15.50 -28.46
C THR A 67 22.19 -15.95 -27.19
N GLY A 68 22.39 -17.26 -27.01
CA GLY A 68 23.15 -17.82 -25.88
C GLY A 68 22.39 -18.01 -24.56
N ALA A 69 21.09 -17.69 -24.51
CA ALA A 69 20.24 -17.97 -23.35
C ALA A 69 19.58 -19.36 -23.45
N ASN A 70 19.69 -20.17 -22.40
CA ASN A 70 19.03 -21.47 -22.32
C ASN A 70 17.49 -21.35 -22.33
N SER A 71 16.80 -22.42 -22.70
CA SER A 71 15.32 -22.47 -22.78
C SER A 71 14.64 -21.99 -21.49
N ILE A 72 15.18 -22.36 -20.32
CA ILE A 72 14.64 -21.94 -19.01
C ILE A 72 14.66 -20.41 -18.83
N TYR A 73 15.75 -19.74 -19.24
CA TYR A 73 15.85 -18.27 -19.15
C TYR A 73 14.87 -17.58 -20.10
N LYS A 74 14.67 -18.12 -21.30
CA LYS A 74 13.68 -17.58 -22.25
C LYS A 74 12.26 -17.76 -21.72
N ASN A 75 11.93 -18.94 -21.17
CA ASN A 75 10.62 -19.24 -20.60
C ASN A 75 10.31 -18.37 -19.38
N THR A 76 11.27 -18.21 -18.46
CA THR A 76 11.12 -17.31 -17.31
C THR A 76 11.02 -15.84 -17.72
N GLY A 77 11.70 -15.45 -18.81
CA GLY A 77 11.51 -14.17 -19.48
C GLY A 77 10.07 -13.94 -19.97
N TYR A 78 9.46 -14.93 -20.61
CA TYR A 78 8.04 -14.82 -21.00
C TYR A 78 7.10 -14.71 -19.81
N ILE A 79 7.34 -15.50 -18.74
CA ILE A 79 6.53 -15.45 -17.52
C ILE A 79 6.54 -14.04 -16.93
N ILE A 80 7.71 -13.41 -16.78
CA ILE A 80 7.79 -12.06 -16.21
C ILE A 80 7.14 -11.01 -17.12
N MET A 81 7.25 -11.14 -18.45
CA MET A 81 6.59 -10.21 -19.37
C MET A 81 5.07 -10.34 -19.32
N VAL A 82 4.54 -11.56 -19.29
CA VAL A 82 3.09 -11.80 -19.16
C VAL A 82 2.59 -11.28 -17.81
N ALA A 83 3.32 -11.56 -16.73
CA ALA A 83 2.97 -11.10 -15.38
C ALA A 83 2.96 -9.57 -15.29
N ASN A 84 3.96 -8.89 -15.87
CA ASN A 84 4.02 -7.43 -15.88
C ASN A 84 2.87 -6.81 -16.69
N ALA A 85 2.57 -7.34 -17.88
CA ALA A 85 1.44 -6.90 -18.68
C ALA A 85 0.10 -7.08 -17.93
N ALA A 86 -0.14 -8.26 -17.36
CA ALA A 86 -1.33 -8.56 -16.57
C ALA A 86 -1.44 -7.65 -15.34
N TYR A 87 -0.32 -7.40 -14.66
CA TYR A 87 -0.26 -6.51 -13.51
C TYR A 87 -0.67 -5.08 -13.87
N ALA A 88 -0.03 -4.47 -14.86
CA ALA A 88 -0.32 -3.09 -15.26
C ALA A 88 -1.77 -2.91 -15.74
N VAL A 89 -2.28 -3.85 -16.55
CA VAL A 89 -3.68 -3.86 -17.01
C VAL A 89 -4.63 -3.94 -15.81
N THR A 90 -4.37 -4.84 -14.87
CA THR A 90 -5.20 -5.04 -13.69
C THR A 90 -5.21 -3.78 -12.81
N VAL A 91 -4.06 -3.17 -12.58
CA VAL A 91 -3.93 -1.96 -11.76
C VAL A 91 -4.67 -0.79 -12.40
N TRP A 92 -4.44 -0.49 -13.67
CA TRP A 92 -5.10 0.65 -14.32
C TRP A 92 -6.60 0.43 -14.49
N SER A 93 -7.04 -0.79 -14.81
CA SER A 93 -8.46 -1.14 -14.87
C SER A 93 -9.13 -0.98 -13.50
N SER A 94 -8.49 -1.49 -12.44
CA SER A 94 -8.96 -1.32 -11.06
C SER A 94 -8.97 0.14 -10.63
N SER A 95 -8.00 0.95 -11.08
CA SER A 95 -7.96 2.40 -10.80
C SER A 95 -9.10 3.17 -11.45
N ILE A 96 -9.61 2.70 -12.59
CA ILE A 96 -10.80 3.27 -13.24
C ILE A 96 -12.06 2.88 -12.46
N LEU A 97 -12.21 1.58 -12.14
CA LEU A 97 -13.38 1.03 -11.47
C LEU A 97 -13.50 1.50 -10.01
N GLY A 98 -12.39 1.56 -9.29
CA GLY A 98 -12.32 1.98 -7.88
C GLY A 98 -12.33 3.51 -7.67
N SER A 99 -12.44 4.30 -8.74
CA SER A 99 -12.35 5.77 -8.68
C SER A 99 -13.35 6.41 -7.73
N ASP A 100 -14.60 5.93 -7.73
CA ASP A 100 -15.65 6.45 -6.85
C ASP A 100 -15.41 6.09 -5.39
N SER A 101 -14.90 4.88 -5.12
CA SER A 101 -14.52 4.44 -3.77
C SER A 101 -13.34 5.26 -3.23
N TYR A 102 -12.37 5.58 -4.08
CA TYR A 102 -11.26 6.46 -3.71
C TYR A 102 -11.74 7.90 -3.42
N ILE A 103 -12.64 8.45 -4.24
CA ILE A 103 -13.26 9.75 -3.94
C ILE A 103 -13.99 9.73 -2.59
N LYS A 104 -14.77 8.67 -2.32
CA LYS A 104 -15.50 8.49 -1.05
C LYS A 104 -14.53 8.37 0.12
N LEU A 105 -13.42 7.66 -0.02
CA LEU A 105 -12.35 7.57 0.98
C LEU A 105 -11.85 8.97 1.38
N LEU A 106 -11.41 9.77 0.40
CA LEU A 106 -10.89 11.11 0.66
C LEU A 106 -11.96 12.04 1.24
N GLY A 107 -13.20 11.97 0.73
CA GLY A 107 -14.32 12.74 1.26
C GLY A 107 -14.61 12.40 2.72
N LYS A 108 -14.63 11.11 3.08
CA LYS A 108 -14.88 10.65 4.44
C LYS A 108 -13.76 11.02 5.41
N MET A 109 -12.51 11.01 4.96
CA MET A 109 -11.39 11.55 5.75
C MET A 109 -11.57 13.04 6.06
N ILE A 110 -12.08 13.84 5.11
CA ILE A 110 -12.35 15.27 5.33
C ILE A 110 -13.53 15.44 6.29
N ASP A 111 -14.60 14.66 6.12
CA ASP A 111 -15.75 14.68 7.04
C ASP A 111 -15.30 14.36 8.47
N PHE A 112 -14.43 13.36 8.64
CA PHE A 112 -13.82 13.02 9.93
C PHE A 112 -13.01 14.18 10.51
N ASP A 113 -12.15 14.82 9.71
CA ASP A 113 -11.34 15.96 10.16
C ASP A 113 -12.23 17.12 10.66
N VAL A 114 -13.37 17.37 10.00
CA VAL A 114 -14.35 18.39 10.42
C VAL A 114 -14.98 18.01 11.75
N GLN A 115 -15.38 16.74 11.93
CA GLN A 115 -15.94 16.24 13.19
C GLN A 115 -14.91 16.30 14.32
N LEU A 116 -13.65 15.98 14.07
CA LEU A 116 -12.57 15.99 15.07
C LEU A 116 -12.28 17.39 15.62
N GLN A 117 -12.34 18.43 14.78
CA GLN A 117 -12.05 19.80 15.23
C GLN A 117 -13.11 20.33 16.21
N THR A 118 -14.35 19.82 16.15
CA THR A 118 -15.36 20.16 17.15
C THR A 118 -14.98 19.68 18.57
N SER A 119 -13.96 18.83 18.70
CA SER A 119 -13.38 18.35 19.96
C SER A 119 -12.05 19.05 20.32
N CYS A 120 -11.73 20.22 19.74
CA CYS A 120 -10.51 21.01 20.01
C CYS A 120 -9.16 20.33 19.67
N VAL A 121 -9.15 19.23 18.91
CA VAL A 121 -7.91 18.60 18.43
C VAL A 121 -7.48 19.21 17.09
N ILE A 122 -6.26 19.75 17.06
CA ILE A 122 -5.71 20.41 15.86
C ILE A 122 -4.89 19.40 15.05
N ILE A 123 -5.26 19.21 13.78
CA ILE A 123 -4.50 18.41 12.82
C ILE A 123 -3.38 19.28 12.23
N ASP A 124 -2.12 18.85 12.38
CA ASP A 124 -0.98 19.50 11.75
C ASP A 124 -0.79 19.03 10.30
N TYR A 125 -1.53 19.68 9.40
CA TYR A 125 -1.45 19.44 7.95
C TYR A 125 -0.05 19.74 7.36
N ASN A 126 0.74 20.62 7.98
CA ASN A 126 2.06 20.98 7.49
C ASN A 126 3.07 19.86 7.76
N LYS A 127 3.05 19.30 8.97
CA LYS A 127 3.87 18.12 9.33
C LYS A 127 3.51 16.94 8.44
N ALA A 128 2.22 16.69 8.23
CA ALA A 128 1.75 15.63 7.33
C ALA A 128 2.24 15.84 5.88
N ARG A 129 2.14 17.07 5.35
CA ARG A 129 2.62 17.40 4.00
C ARG A 129 4.13 17.17 3.84
N LYS A 130 4.93 17.60 4.82
CA LYS A 130 6.39 17.37 4.80
C LYS A 130 6.71 15.88 4.80
N ARG A 131 6.03 15.08 5.63
CA ARG A 131 6.19 13.62 5.67
C ARG A 131 5.92 12.98 4.31
N VAL A 132 4.77 13.30 3.69
CA VAL A 132 4.38 12.78 2.35
C VAL A 132 5.46 13.09 1.31
N ALA A 133 6.04 14.29 1.36
CA ALA A 133 7.11 14.71 0.44
C ALA A 133 8.45 14.01 0.71
N PHE A 134 8.87 13.89 1.98
CA PHE A 134 10.11 13.20 2.34
C PHE A 134 10.06 11.70 2.00
N HIS A 135 8.92 11.06 2.23
CA HIS A 135 8.76 9.64 1.88
C HIS A 135 8.82 9.43 0.36
N LEU A 136 8.17 10.31 -0.43
CA LEU A 136 8.27 10.28 -1.89
C LEU A 136 9.70 10.48 -2.39
N LEU A 137 10.40 11.47 -1.83
CA LEU A 137 11.78 11.77 -2.17
C LEU A 137 12.69 10.59 -1.84
N GLY A 138 12.61 10.05 -0.62
CA GLY A 138 13.40 8.91 -0.20
C GLY A 138 13.17 7.68 -1.08
N ARG A 139 11.91 7.38 -1.42
CA ARG A 139 11.57 6.28 -2.34
C ARG A 139 12.18 6.48 -3.73
N TYR A 140 12.04 7.66 -4.32
CA TYR A 140 12.56 7.87 -5.67
C TYR A 140 14.08 8.01 -5.73
N VAL A 141 14.74 8.49 -4.67
CA VAL A 141 16.20 8.39 -4.56
C VAL A 141 16.61 6.92 -4.54
N PHE A 142 15.98 6.09 -3.71
CA PHE A 142 16.27 4.65 -3.65
C PHE A 142 16.06 3.94 -4.99
N VAL A 143 14.90 4.13 -5.63
CA VAL A 143 14.61 3.52 -6.94
C VAL A 143 15.58 4.00 -8.02
N THR A 144 15.92 5.29 -8.04
CA THR A 144 16.86 5.85 -9.03
C THR A 144 18.27 5.28 -8.86
N LEU A 145 18.75 5.18 -7.61
CA LEU A 145 20.06 4.57 -7.33
C LEU A 145 20.12 3.11 -7.81
N LEU A 146 19.05 2.35 -7.59
CA LEU A 146 18.95 0.98 -8.10
C LEU A 146 18.94 0.96 -9.63
N CYS A 147 18.17 1.83 -10.30
CA CYS A 147 18.13 1.89 -11.76
C CYS A 147 19.48 2.27 -12.37
N VAL A 148 20.23 3.18 -11.74
CA VAL A 148 21.59 3.55 -12.17
C VAL A 148 22.54 2.38 -12.01
N TYR A 149 22.48 1.67 -10.88
CA TYR A 149 23.27 0.46 -10.67
C TYR A 149 22.97 -0.61 -11.72
N TYR A 150 21.68 -0.83 -12.00
CA TYR A 150 21.18 -1.71 -13.06
C TYR A 150 21.76 -1.39 -14.44
N HIS A 151 21.71 -0.11 -14.80
CA HIS A 151 22.19 0.34 -16.09
C HIS A 151 23.71 0.19 -16.23
N PHE A 152 24.44 0.45 -15.15
CA PHE A 152 25.89 0.30 -15.11
C PHE A 152 26.32 -1.17 -15.21
N SER A 153 25.67 -2.08 -14.48
CA SER A 153 26.00 -3.51 -14.52
C SER A 153 25.72 -4.14 -15.89
N GLN A 154 24.76 -3.60 -16.66
CA GLN A 154 24.38 -4.07 -17.99
C GLN A 154 24.92 -3.21 -19.15
N ALA A 155 25.88 -2.30 -18.91
CA ALA A 155 26.33 -1.35 -19.92
C ALA A 155 26.85 -2.02 -21.22
N ARG A 156 27.43 -3.22 -21.11
CA ARG A 156 28.01 -4.02 -22.20
C ARG A 156 27.05 -5.04 -22.83
N SER A 157 25.79 -5.05 -22.43
CA SER A 157 24.78 -6.00 -22.91
C SER A 157 24.33 -5.71 -24.36
N GLN A 158 23.81 -6.76 -25.02
CA GLN A 158 23.26 -6.65 -26.38
C GLN A 158 21.93 -5.87 -26.39
N LEU A 159 21.55 -5.31 -27.54
CA LEU A 159 20.31 -4.52 -27.69
C LEU A 159 19.06 -5.26 -27.20
N ALA A 160 18.94 -6.56 -27.48
CA ALA A 160 17.81 -7.37 -27.04
C ALA A 160 17.69 -7.48 -25.51
N GLN A 161 18.83 -7.54 -24.81
CA GLN A 161 18.87 -7.55 -23.33
C GLN A 161 18.52 -6.19 -22.74
N LYS A 162 18.94 -5.08 -23.40
CA LYS A 162 18.56 -3.72 -22.99
C LYS A 162 17.05 -3.48 -23.08
N VAL A 163 16.35 -4.07 -24.05
CA VAL A 163 14.89 -3.98 -24.14
C VAL A 163 14.22 -4.64 -22.93
N ALA A 164 14.69 -5.81 -22.50
CA ALA A 164 14.19 -6.48 -21.30
C ALA A 164 14.51 -5.69 -20.01
N GLU A 165 15.68 -5.04 -19.95
CA GLU A 165 16.08 -4.17 -18.85
C GLU A 165 15.11 -2.98 -18.69
N VAL A 166 14.74 -2.31 -19.79
CA VAL A 166 13.76 -1.21 -19.75
C VAL A 166 12.41 -1.67 -19.20
N ALA A 167 11.95 -2.87 -19.57
CA ALA A 167 10.72 -3.43 -19.02
C ALA A 167 10.82 -3.74 -17.51
N ALA A 168 11.98 -4.21 -17.04
CA ALA A 168 12.22 -4.45 -15.62
C ALA A 168 12.28 -3.13 -14.82
N ILE A 169 12.98 -2.10 -15.34
CA ILE A 169 13.03 -0.77 -14.73
C ILE A 169 11.63 -0.16 -14.63
N PHE A 170 10.83 -0.27 -15.70
CA PHE A 170 9.43 0.15 -15.67
C PHE A 170 8.65 -0.56 -14.57
N LEU A 171 8.77 -1.89 -14.46
CA LEU A 171 8.08 -2.67 -13.43
C LEU A 171 8.47 -2.23 -12.01
N ILE A 172 9.77 -2.01 -11.73
CA ILE A 172 10.24 -1.53 -10.42
C ILE A 172 9.63 -0.16 -10.09
N PHE A 173 9.68 0.77 -11.03
CA PHE A 173 9.17 2.13 -10.83
C PHE A 173 7.65 2.15 -10.64
N PHE A 174 6.94 1.36 -11.45
CA PHE A 174 5.49 1.24 -11.41
C PHE A 174 5.02 0.60 -10.10
N ASN A 175 5.67 -0.49 -9.68
CA ASN A 175 5.38 -1.14 -8.40
C ASN A 175 5.63 -0.20 -7.21
N SER A 176 6.78 0.49 -7.20
CA SER A 176 7.12 1.42 -6.12
C SER A 176 6.14 2.59 -6.02
N ALA A 177 5.63 3.08 -7.16
CA ALA A 177 4.61 4.11 -7.20
C ALA A 177 3.26 3.66 -6.59
N ILE A 178 2.85 2.42 -6.86
CA ILE A 178 1.63 1.82 -6.29
C ILE A 178 1.78 1.64 -4.79
N CYS A 179 2.91 1.09 -4.35
CA CYS A 179 3.20 0.90 -2.93
C CYS A 179 3.27 2.23 -2.18
N TYR A 180 3.84 3.28 -2.77
CA TYR A 180 3.79 4.63 -2.22
C TYR A 180 2.34 5.12 -2.05
N GLN A 181 1.51 4.98 -3.08
CA GLN A 181 0.12 5.43 -3.03
C GLN A 181 -0.67 4.74 -1.92
N ALA A 182 -0.56 3.42 -1.83
CA ALA A 182 -1.24 2.62 -0.82
C ALA A 182 -0.75 2.96 0.59
N THR A 183 0.57 2.94 0.81
CA THR A 183 1.14 3.17 2.15
C THR A 183 0.88 4.58 2.68
N GLU A 184 0.89 5.61 1.84
CA GLU A 184 0.55 6.97 2.30
C GLU A 184 -0.91 7.11 2.70
N LEU A 185 -1.84 6.53 1.93
CA LEU A 185 -3.27 6.55 2.30
C LEU A 185 -3.52 5.83 3.63
N VAL A 186 -2.89 4.67 3.83
CA VAL A 186 -2.98 3.93 5.09
C VAL A 186 -2.32 4.71 6.22
N THR A 187 -1.17 5.35 6.01
CA THR A 187 -0.52 6.21 7.03
C THR A 187 -1.37 7.42 7.41
N ILE A 188 -2.10 7.98 6.44
CA ILE A 188 -3.08 9.05 6.65
C ILE A 188 -4.25 8.55 7.51
N LEU A 189 -4.73 7.32 7.32
CA LEU A 189 -5.71 6.68 8.21
C LEU A 189 -5.15 6.42 9.60
N LYS A 190 -3.94 5.85 9.69
CA LYS A 190 -3.22 5.62 10.96
C LYS A 190 -3.16 6.86 11.82
N THR A 191 -2.77 7.99 11.22
CA THR A 191 -2.68 9.27 11.92
C THR A 191 -4.03 9.65 12.56
N ARG A 192 -5.17 9.31 11.92
CA ARG A 192 -6.52 9.60 12.45
C ARG A 192 -6.93 8.65 13.56
N PHE A 193 -6.63 7.36 13.44
CA PHE A 193 -6.81 6.42 14.55
C PHE A 193 -5.99 6.84 15.78
N MET A 194 -4.72 7.25 15.60
CA MET A 194 -3.90 7.79 16.68
C MET A 194 -4.50 9.05 17.33
N LEU A 195 -5.09 9.94 16.53
CA LEU A 195 -5.75 11.14 17.05
C LEU A 195 -7.02 10.80 17.83
N LEU A 196 -7.77 9.79 17.39
CA LEU A 196 -8.93 9.27 18.10
C LEU A 196 -8.49 8.65 19.43
N ASN A 197 -7.48 7.78 19.44
CA ASN A 197 -6.91 7.18 20.65
C ASN A 197 -6.48 8.26 21.65
N LYS A 198 -5.85 9.33 21.19
CA LYS A 198 -5.47 10.46 22.05
C LYS A 198 -6.68 11.13 22.71
N GLN A 199 -7.83 11.22 22.03
CA GLN A 199 -9.06 11.72 22.65
C GLN A 199 -9.57 10.77 23.73
N ILE A 200 -9.56 9.46 23.47
CA ILE A 200 -9.98 8.45 24.45
C ILE A 200 -9.08 8.51 25.69
N THR A 201 -7.76 8.57 25.51
CA THR A 201 -6.82 8.71 26.63
C THR A 201 -7.11 9.97 27.46
N SER A 202 -7.40 11.10 26.83
CA SER A 202 -7.73 12.32 27.57
C SER A 202 -9.03 12.22 28.39
N LEU A 203 -9.97 11.36 27.95
CA LEU A 203 -11.18 11.06 28.73
C LEU A 203 -10.84 10.19 29.93
N VAL A 204 -10.09 9.10 29.71
CA VAL A 204 -9.59 8.21 30.77
C VAL A 204 -8.88 9.02 31.86
N ASP A 205 -7.98 9.93 31.47
CA ASP A 205 -7.25 10.79 32.40
C ASP A 205 -8.19 11.72 33.19
N SER A 206 -9.24 12.23 32.54
CA SER A 206 -10.24 13.09 33.19
C SER A 206 -11.10 12.33 34.20
N SER A 207 -11.52 11.11 33.88
CA SER A 207 -12.29 10.24 34.79
C SER A 207 -11.49 9.83 36.03
N THR A 208 -10.18 9.61 35.90
CA THR A 208 -9.32 9.18 37.03
C THR A 208 -8.90 10.30 37.98
N THR A 209 -8.89 11.58 37.53
CA THR A 209 -8.43 12.71 38.37
C THR A 209 -9.54 13.45 39.13
N THR A 210 -10.82 13.23 38.83
CA THR A 210 -11.91 13.99 39.48
C THR A 210 -12.40 13.36 40.78
N VAL A 211 -12.10 14.00 41.92
CA VAL A 211 -12.79 13.79 43.21
C VAL A 211 -14.27 14.21 43.07
N PRO A 212 -15.25 13.40 43.53
CA PRO A 212 -16.66 13.57 43.19
C PRO A 212 -17.24 14.81 43.85
N LYS A 213 -17.37 15.91 43.10
CA LYS A 213 -18.06 17.12 43.57
C LYS A 213 -19.29 17.52 42.73
N ASN A 214 -19.51 16.90 41.56
CA ASN A 214 -20.66 17.18 40.65
C ASN A 214 -21.02 15.95 39.78
N GLY A 215 -21.27 14.79 40.40
CA GLY A 215 -21.38 13.47 39.73
C GLY A 215 -22.27 13.43 38.48
N THR A 216 -23.53 13.85 38.56
CA THR A 216 -24.51 13.67 37.46
C THR A 216 -24.22 14.46 36.17
N LYS A 217 -23.65 15.67 36.26
CA LYS A 217 -23.32 16.46 35.05
C LYS A 217 -22.03 15.99 34.37
N GLN A 218 -21.12 15.39 35.13
CA GLN A 218 -19.86 14.86 34.63
C GLN A 218 -20.11 13.55 33.88
N THR A 219 -20.88 12.64 34.47
CA THR A 219 -21.31 11.37 33.84
C THR A 219 -21.99 11.58 32.48
N GLN A 220 -22.95 12.51 32.39
CA GLN A 220 -23.66 12.77 31.13
C GLN A 220 -22.75 13.35 30.03
N LYS A 221 -21.71 14.09 30.42
CA LYS A 221 -20.71 14.64 29.50
C LYS A 221 -19.77 13.55 29.01
N ASP A 222 -19.32 12.68 29.89
CA ASP A 222 -18.41 11.57 29.56
C ASP A 222 -19.12 10.56 28.64
N PHE A 223 -20.39 10.27 28.91
CA PHE A 223 -21.28 9.50 28.03
C PHE A 223 -21.38 10.10 26.61
N ALA A 224 -21.67 11.40 26.50
CA ALA A 224 -21.81 12.06 25.20
C ALA A 224 -20.50 12.05 24.40
N ILE A 225 -19.34 12.11 25.07
CA ILE A 225 -18.05 12.03 24.41
C ILE A 225 -17.74 10.59 23.99
N LEU A 226 -18.09 9.59 24.80
CA LEU A 226 -17.95 8.18 24.46
C LEU A 226 -18.75 7.82 23.19
N CYS A 227 -20.03 8.20 23.10
CA CYS A 227 -20.83 7.99 21.89
C CYS A 227 -20.19 8.66 20.66
N LYS A 228 -19.60 9.86 20.85
CA LYS A 228 -18.91 10.58 19.79
C LYS A 228 -17.65 9.86 19.32
N VAL A 229 -16.84 9.33 20.24
CA VAL A 229 -15.65 8.53 19.94
C VAL A 229 -16.03 7.30 19.12
N CYS A 230 -17.06 6.57 19.53
CA CYS A 230 -17.51 5.35 18.84
C CYS A 230 -18.00 5.66 17.43
N THR A 231 -18.75 6.75 17.27
CA THR A 231 -19.17 7.26 15.95
C THR A 231 -17.95 7.60 15.07
N LEU A 232 -16.90 8.20 15.64
CA LEU A 232 -15.67 8.54 14.94
C LEU A 232 -14.85 7.30 14.56
N HIS A 233 -14.81 6.27 15.42
CA HIS A 233 -14.17 4.98 15.11
C HIS A 233 -14.87 4.30 13.94
N HIS A 234 -16.20 4.13 14.02
CA HIS A 234 -17.02 3.57 12.93
C HIS A 234 -16.81 4.32 11.60
N HIS A 235 -16.68 5.65 11.67
CA HIS A 235 -16.38 6.48 10.51
C HIS A 235 -15.01 6.15 9.88
N LEU A 236 -13.97 5.92 10.69
CA LEU A 236 -12.66 5.48 10.20
C LEU A 236 -12.68 4.03 9.68
N SER A 237 -13.40 3.12 10.33
CA SER A 237 -13.62 1.75 9.86
C SER A 237 -14.26 1.74 8.46
N LYS A 238 -15.24 2.62 8.23
CA LYS A 238 -15.82 2.84 6.90
C LYS A 238 -14.81 3.38 5.88
N CYS A 239 -13.85 4.21 6.30
CA CYS A 239 -12.77 4.65 5.42
C CYS A 239 -11.88 3.46 5.01
N VAL A 240 -11.53 2.57 5.94
CA VAL A 240 -10.77 1.34 5.62
C VAL A 240 -11.52 0.47 4.60
N ARG A 241 -12.84 0.34 4.73
CA ARG A 241 -13.67 -0.35 3.72
C ARG A 241 -13.59 0.30 2.34
N PHE A 242 -13.65 1.63 2.24
CA PHE A 242 -13.48 2.32 0.96
C PHE A 242 -12.07 2.18 0.39
N PHE A 243 -11.05 2.12 1.25
CA PHE A 243 -9.69 1.79 0.82
C PHE A 243 -9.62 0.38 0.22
N ASN A 244 -10.17 -0.64 0.87
CA ASN A 244 -10.19 -2.00 0.35
C ASN A 244 -10.96 -2.09 -0.99
N GLN A 245 -12.06 -1.37 -1.14
CA GLN A 245 -12.80 -1.30 -2.40
C GLN A 245 -11.99 -0.64 -3.53
N ALA A 246 -11.15 0.35 -3.22
CA ALA A 246 -10.35 1.06 -4.21
C ALA A 246 -9.02 0.35 -4.53
N PHE A 247 -8.37 -0.23 -3.53
CA PHE A 247 -7.01 -0.78 -3.61
C PHE A 247 -6.91 -2.28 -3.46
N GLY A 248 -7.98 -3.00 -3.09
CA GLY A 248 -7.91 -4.44 -2.80
C GLY A 248 -7.37 -5.26 -3.97
N VAL A 249 -7.91 -5.09 -5.18
CA VAL A 249 -7.43 -5.78 -6.39
C VAL A 249 -6.04 -5.28 -6.81
N ILE A 250 -5.75 -4.00 -6.61
CA ILE A 250 -4.42 -3.41 -6.88
C ILE A 250 -3.37 -4.06 -6.00
N LEU A 251 -3.64 -4.21 -4.70
CA LEU A 251 -2.76 -4.86 -3.72
C LEU A 251 -2.59 -6.35 -4.03
N LEU A 252 -3.67 -7.05 -4.40
CA LEU A 252 -3.59 -8.45 -4.82
C LEU A 252 -2.62 -8.63 -6.00
N ALA A 253 -2.76 -7.79 -7.04
CA ALA A 253 -1.89 -7.85 -8.21
C ALA A 253 -0.43 -7.44 -7.87
N MET A 254 -0.25 -6.47 -6.96
CA MET A 254 1.05 -6.00 -6.48
C MET A 254 1.81 -7.10 -5.72
N PHE A 255 1.14 -7.80 -4.81
CA PHE A 255 1.76 -8.92 -4.10
C PHE A 255 2.04 -10.10 -5.03
N ALA A 256 1.15 -10.39 -5.99
CA ALA A 256 1.36 -11.46 -6.96
C ALA A 256 2.59 -11.20 -7.85
N VAL A 257 2.73 -10.00 -8.42
CA VAL A 257 3.90 -9.66 -9.24
C VAL A 257 5.18 -9.61 -8.40
N SER A 258 5.09 -9.12 -7.16
CA SER A 258 6.23 -9.09 -6.24
C SER A 258 6.70 -10.51 -5.92
N PHE A 259 5.77 -11.44 -5.65
CA PHE A 259 6.08 -12.84 -5.41
C PHE A 259 6.81 -13.47 -6.61
N ILE A 260 6.27 -13.32 -7.83
CA ILE A 260 6.88 -13.84 -9.06
C ILE A 260 8.28 -13.26 -9.27
N SER A 261 8.43 -11.93 -9.12
CA SER A 261 9.72 -11.26 -9.26
C SER A 261 10.75 -11.75 -8.25
N ILE A 262 10.37 -11.92 -6.97
CA ILE A 262 11.27 -12.42 -5.93
C ILE A 262 11.72 -13.85 -6.26
N VAL A 263 10.79 -14.75 -6.61
CA VAL A 263 11.10 -16.13 -6.99
C VAL A 263 12.11 -16.16 -8.15
N LEU A 264 11.83 -15.43 -9.22
CA LEU A 264 12.68 -15.45 -10.41
C LEU A 264 14.06 -14.82 -10.18
N CYS A 265 14.12 -13.70 -9.45
CA CYS A 265 15.39 -13.04 -9.13
C CYS A 265 16.28 -13.92 -8.26
N LEU A 266 15.72 -14.54 -7.22
CA LEU A 266 16.48 -15.45 -6.34
C LEU A 266 16.84 -16.76 -7.03
N PHE A 267 16.00 -17.27 -7.94
CA PHE A 267 16.37 -18.38 -8.82
C PHE A 267 17.59 -18.00 -9.68
N TYR A 268 17.59 -16.85 -10.34
CA TYR A 268 18.74 -16.40 -11.14
C TYR A 268 20.00 -16.21 -10.29
N THR A 269 19.88 -15.64 -9.09
CA THR A 269 20.99 -15.57 -8.11
C THR A 269 21.52 -16.97 -7.78
N SER A 270 20.64 -17.94 -7.55
CA SER A 270 21.03 -19.32 -7.21
C SER A 270 21.78 -19.99 -8.36
N VAL A 271 21.35 -19.78 -9.60
CA VAL A 271 22.06 -20.30 -10.78
C VAL A 271 23.41 -19.61 -10.97
N ALA A 272 23.50 -18.30 -10.76
CA ALA A 272 24.76 -17.57 -10.83
C ALA A 272 25.79 -18.06 -9.80
N LEU A 273 25.33 -18.42 -8.60
CA LEU A 273 26.17 -19.00 -7.53
C LEU A 273 26.65 -20.43 -7.81
N GLN A 274 26.01 -21.16 -8.73
CA GLN A 274 26.40 -22.54 -9.09
C GLN A 274 27.43 -22.60 -10.23
N LYS A 275 27.79 -21.47 -10.85
CA LYS A 275 28.79 -21.43 -11.92
C LYS A 275 30.19 -21.74 -11.37
N THR A 276 31.00 -22.44 -12.17
CA THR A 276 32.39 -22.80 -11.81
C THR A 276 33.27 -21.59 -11.57
N VAL A 277 33.04 -20.50 -12.32
CA VAL A 277 33.65 -19.19 -12.09
C VAL A 277 32.55 -18.22 -11.68
N LEU A 278 32.64 -17.71 -10.46
CA LEU A 278 31.65 -16.79 -9.91
C LEU A 278 31.79 -15.40 -10.55
N ASN A 279 30.69 -14.94 -11.15
CA ASN A 279 30.55 -13.56 -11.58
C ASN A 279 29.78 -12.76 -10.52
N TRP A 280 30.51 -12.08 -9.62
CA TRP A 280 29.92 -11.30 -8.53
C TRP A 280 28.99 -10.18 -9.01
N ASP A 281 29.25 -9.61 -10.19
CA ASP A 281 28.39 -8.58 -10.77
C ASP A 281 27.00 -9.14 -11.12
N GLU A 282 26.94 -10.35 -11.67
CA GLU A 282 25.69 -11.04 -11.99
C GLU A 282 24.91 -11.40 -10.71
N VAL A 283 25.59 -11.93 -9.70
CA VAL A 283 24.99 -12.27 -8.40
C VAL A 283 24.43 -11.03 -7.69
N LEU A 284 25.20 -9.94 -7.66
CA LEU A 284 24.78 -8.70 -7.01
C LEU A 284 23.63 -8.05 -7.78
N TYR A 285 23.67 -8.08 -9.12
CA TYR A 285 22.61 -7.58 -9.99
C TYR A 285 21.28 -8.31 -9.75
N THR A 286 21.25 -9.64 -9.82
CA THR A 286 20.01 -10.41 -9.64
C THR A 286 19.52 -10.36 -8.20
N THR A 287 20.40 -10.20 -7.22
CA THR A 287 20.00 -10.02 -5.83
C THR A 287 19.38 -8.64 -5.60
N ALA A 288 20.04 -7.58 -6.08
CA ALA A 288 19.54 -6.20 -6.00
C ALA A 288 18.17 -6.04 -6.67
N ALA A 289 17.91 -6.83 -7.71
CA ALA A 289 16.62 -6.94 -8.39
C ALA A 289 15.43 -7.23 -7.49
N SER A 290 15.64 -8.12 -6.52
CA SER A 290 14.58 -8.61 -5.65
C SER A 290 14.25 -7.61 -4.54
N VAL A 291 15.21 -6.74 -4.19
CA VAL A 291 15.13 -5.86 -3.01
C VAL A 291 13.91 -4.94 -3.05
N PRO A 292 13.57 -4.23 -4.15
CA PRO A 292 12.37 -3.39 -4.20
C PRO A 292 11.10 -4.16 -3.86
N PHE A 293 10.91 -5.35 -4.44
CA PHE A 293 9.72 -6.16 -4.24
C PHE A 293 9.60 -6.68 -2.81
N ILE A 294 10.73 -7.07 -2.19
CA ILE A 294 10.78 -7.50 -0.79
C ILE A 294 10.45 -6.31 0.14
N VAL A 295 11.15 -5.19 -0.03
CA VAL A 295 11.00 -4.00 0.81
C VAL A 295 9.58 -3.45 0.72
N ASP A 296 9.04 -3.32 -0.49
CA ASP A 296 7.68 -2.83 -0.69
C ASP A 296 6.63 -3.75 -0.07
N SER A 297 6.76 -5.08 -0.25
CA SER A 297 5.84 -6.05 0.35
C SER A 297 5.83 -5.95 1.88
N ILE A 298 7.02 -5.93 2.50
CA ILE A 298 7.16 -5.82 3.96
C ILE A 298 6.60 -4.47 4.45
N PHE A 299 6.93 -3.38 3.76
CA PHE A 299 6.53 -2.04 4.18
C PHE A 299 5.02 -1.82 4.08
N VAL A 300 4.37 -2.32 3.02
CA VAL A 300 2.90 -2.29 2.90
C VAL A 300 2.26 -3.08 4.05
N CYS A 301 2.73 -4.30 4.32
CA CYS A 301 2.24 -5.10 5.46
C CYS A 301 2.46 -4.41 6.80
N HIS A 302 3.63 -3.80 7.02
CA HIS A 302 3.97 -3.08 8.26
C HIS A 302 3.02 -1.90 8.51
N VAL A 303 2.80 -1.07 7.50
CA VAL A 303 1.94 0.11 7.62
C VAL A 303 0.48 -0.30 7.84
N CYS A 304 -0.01 -1.35 7.16
CA CYS A 304 -1.35 -1.90 7.39
C CYS A 304 -1.48 -2.47 8.80
N TYR A 305 -0.58 -3.37 9.22
CA TYR A 305 -0.60 -3.98 10.54
C TYR A 305 -0.59 -2.95 11.66
N THR A 306 0.35 -2.00 11.62
CA THR A 306 0.44 -0.97 12.68
C THR A 306 -0.70 0.04 12.63
N THR A 307 -1.50 0.07 11.57
CA THR A 307 -2.74 0.87 11.52
C THR A 307 -3.90 0.13 12.17
N ILE A 308 -3.98 -1.19 11.96
CA ILE A 308 -4.95 -2.07 12.64
C ILE A 308 -4.68 -2.05 14.15
N GLU A 309 -3.42 -2.15 14.56
CA GLU A 309 -3.04 -2.04 15.98
C GLU A 309 -3.51 -0.71 16.61
N GLU A 310 -3.47 0.40 15.87
CA GLU A 310 -4.02 1.68 16.35
C GLU A 310 -5.56 1.69 16.34
N ALA A 311 -6.22 0.95 15.45
CA ALA A 311 -7.67 0.82 15.46
C ALA A 311 -8.15 -0.02 16.67
N ASP A 312 -7.42 -1.08 17.01
CA ASP A 312 -7.75 -2.02 18.09
C ASP A 312 -7.48 -1.41 19.48
N LYS A 313 -6.41 -0.60 19.61
CA LYS A 313 -6.11 0.16 20.84
C LYS A 313 -7.29 0.98 21.35
N ALA A 314 -8.15 1.46 20.45
CA ALA A 314 -9.33 2.23 20.84
C ALA A 314 -10.27 1.40 21.75
N GLY A 315 -10.43 0.10 21.47
CA GLY A 315 -11.27 -0.79 22.28
C GLY A 315 -10.70 -1.04 23.67
N GLU A 316 -9.37 -1.24 23.77
CA GLU A 316 -8.67 -1.37 25.06
C GLU A 316 -8.79 -0.09 25.90
N LEU A 317 -8.63 1.09 25.27
CA LEU A 317 -8.67 2.37 25.97
C LEU A 317 -10.06 2.71 26.52
N ILE A 318 -11.13 2.28 25.86
CA ILE A 318 -12.52 2.54 26.31
C ILE A 318 -12.82 1.81 27.63
N HIS A 319 -12.33 0.58 27.81
CA HIS A 319 -12.50 -0.17 29.07
C HIS A 319 -11.77 0.43 30.27
N ARG A 320 -10.88 1.40 30.04
CA ARG A 320 -10.16 2.10 31.11
C ARG A 320 -10.90 3.32 31.63
N ILE A 321 -12.08 3.64 31.08
CA ILE A 321 -12.93 4.73 31.55
C ILE A 321 -13.62 4.25 32.84
N GLU A 322 -13.25 4.85 33.97
CA GLU A 322 -13.86 4.55 35.27
C GLU A 322 -15.13 5.41 35.46
N THR A 323 -16.26 4.74 35.70
CA THR A 323 -17.56 5.40 35.96
C THR A 323 -18.40 4.54 36.90
N GLU A 324 -19.19 5.19 37.77
CA GLU A 324 -20.15 4.52 38.66
C GLU A 324 -21.55 4.39 38.04
N ASP A 325 -21.74 4.93 36.82
CA ASP A 325 -23.02 4.96 36.13
C ASP A 325 -23.26 3.70 35.31
N HIS A 326 -24.27 2.91 35.69
CA HIS A 326 -24.61 1.65 35.03
C HIS A 326 -24.93 1.82 33.54
N ASP A 327 -25.65 2.89 33.15
CA ASP A 327 -25.97 3.15 31.75
C ASP A 327 -24.70 3.39 30.90
N THR A 328 -23.71 4.08 31.46
CA THR A 328 -22.40 4.28 30.82
C THR A 328 -21.59 2.99 30.74
N ILE A 329 -21.64 2.13 31.77
CA ILE A 329 -20.96 0.82 31.77
C ILE A 329 -21.53 -0.09 30.67
N ASP A 330 -22.86 -0.20 30.59
CA ASP A 330 -23.54 -1.03 29.59
C ASP A 330 -23.22 -0.56 28.16
N GLU A 331 -23.11 0.75 27.94
CA GLU A 331 -22.72 1.32 26.64
C GLU A 331 -21.23 1.15 26.34
N ILE A 332 -20.33 1.23 27.33
CA ILE A 332 -18.91 0.86 27.16
C ILE A 332 -18.80 -0.59 26.68
N GLU A 333 -19.54 -1.51 27.30
CA GLU A 333 -19.56 -2.91 26.90
C GLU A 333 -20.12 -3.08 25.48
N MET A 334 -21.26 -2.45 25.19
CA MET A 334 -21.87 -2.50 23.86
C MET A 334 -20.94 -1.96 22.77
N PHE A 335 -20.30 -0.81 23.00
CA PHE A 335 -19.38 -0.22 22.03
C PHE A 335 -18.10 -1.02 21.87
N SER A 336 -17.56 -1.57 22.96
CA SER A 336 -16.40 -2.46 22.85
C SER A 336 -16.73 -3.68 22.00
N LEU A 337 -17.90 -4.29 22.21
CA LEU A 337 -18.37 -5.41 21.38
C LEU A 337 -18.56 -5.00 19.92
N GLN A 338 -19.10 -3.81 19.65
CA GLN A 338 -19.22 -3.29 18.28
C GLN A 338 -17.85 -3.10 17.62
N MET A 339 -16.89 -2.52 18.32
CA MET A 339 -15.54 -2.29 17.81
C MET A 339 -14.77 -3.60 17.61
N ALA A 340 -14.99 -4.60 18.47
CA ALA A 340 -14.42 -5.93 18.31
C ALA A 340 -15.04 -6.69 17.12
N ASN A 341 -16.34 -6.52 16.87
CA ASN A 341 -17.04 -7.15 15.74
C ASN A 341 -16.82 -6.40 14.41
N GLU A 342 -16.62 -5.08 14.43
CA GLU A 342 -16.27 -4.30 13.25
C GLU A 342 -14.77 -4.42 12.97
N GLU A 343 -14.35 -5.63 12.57
CA GLU A 343 -12.95 -5.98 12.33
C GLU A 343 -12.35 -5.05 11.25
N VAL A 344 -11.53 -4.10 11.71
CA VAL A 344 -10.83 -3.16 10.83
C VAL A 344 -9.68 -3.91 10.17
N GLU A 345 -9.92 -4.41 8.95
CA GLU A 345 -8.92 -5.18 8.22
C GLU A 345 -8.57 -4.53 6.89
N PHE A 346 -7.27 -4.44 6.58
CA PHE A 346 -6.81 -4.18 5.22
C PHE A 346 -6.68 -5.51 4.47
N SER A 347 -7.40 -5.66 3.36
CA SER A 347 -7.43 -6.93 2.62
C SER A 347 -7.17 -6.77 1.13
N ALA A 348 -6.50 -7.77 0.55
CA ALA A 348 -6.26 -7.87 -0.88
C ALA A 348 -7.47 -8.50 -1.56
N ALA A 349 -8.46 -7.68 -1.91
CA ALA A 349 -9.71 -8.08 -2.56
C ALA A 349 -10.50 -9.19 -1.81
N GLY A 350 -10.33 -9.27 -0.48
CA GLY A 350 -10.96 -10.31 0.35
C GLY A 350 -10.32 -11.70 0.27
N PHE A 351 -9.22 -11.87 -0.49
CA PHE A 351 -8.51 -13.16 -0.56
C PHE A 351 -7.65 -13.42 0.68
N PHE A 352 -6.96 -12.38 1.17
CA PHE A 352 -6.12 -12.47 2.36
C PHE A 352 -5.94 -11.11 3.04
N PRO A 353 -5.69 -11.10 4.36
CA PRO A 353 -5.31 -9.90 5.10
C PRO A 353 -3.90 -9.43 4.73
N VAL A 354 -3.71 -8.12 4.73
CA VAL A 354 -2.42 -7.47 4.45
C VAL A 354 -1.69 -7.21 5.77
N ASN A 355 -1.03 -8.25 6.29
CA ASN A 355 -0.29 -8.22 7.56
C ASN A 355 1.00 -9.07 7.49
N TYR A 356 1.67 -9.30 8.63
CA TYR A 356 2.90 -10.08 8.66
C TYR A 356 2.72 -11.57 8.32
N THR A 357 1.53 -12.14 8.50
CA THR A 357 1.24 -13.53 8.08
C THR A 357 1.41 -13.68 6.57
N LEU A 358 1.05 -12.67 5.79
CA LEU A 358 1.31 -12.63 4.35
C LEU A 358 2.82 -12.63 4.05
N VAL A 359 3.62 -11.89 4.80
CA VAL A 359 5.09 -11.86 4.63
C VAL A 359 5.69 -13.24 4.86
N PHE A 360 5.29 -13.94 5.93
CA PHE A 360 5.74 -15.31 6.19
C PHE A 360 5.30 -16.28 5.09
N SER A 361 4.08 -16.11 4.57
CA SER A 361 3.56 -16.92 3.46
C SER A 361 4.35 -16.69 2.17
N ILE A 362 4.73 -15.44 1.87
CA ILE A 362 5.60 -15.09 0.74
C ILE A 362 6.95 -15.76 0.90
N ILE A 363 7.59 -15.66 2.08
CA ILE A 363 8.90 -16.28 2.33
C ILE A 363 8.85 -17.81 2.15
N GLY A 364 7.82 -18.45 2.72
CA GLY A 364 7.60 -19.89 2.58
C GLY A 364 7.43 -20.30 1.12
N GLY A 365 6.51 -19.63 0.40
CA GLY A 365 6.27 -19.91 -1.01
C GLY A 365 7.50 -19.67 -1.89
N VAL A 366 8.21 -18.56 -1.67
CA VAL A 366 9.46 -18.22 -2.38
C VAL A 366 10.49 -19.34 -2.20
N THR A 367 10.70 -19.80 -0.97
CA THR A 367 11.63 -20.89 -0.65
C THR A 367 11.25 -22.17 -1.41
N THR A 368 9.98 -22.56 -1.37
CA THR A 368 9.49 -23.76 -2.06
C THR A 368 9.70 -23.69 -3.57
N TYR A 369 9.32 -22.58 -4.21
CA TYR A 369 9.47 -22.44 -5.67
C TYR A 369 10.93 -22.34 -6.11
N ILE A 370 11.81 -21.71 -5.33
CA ILE A 370 13.25 -21.70 -5.63
C ILE A 370 13.80 -23.13 -5.64
N ILE A 371 13.48 -23.95 -4.63
CA ILE A 371 13.93 -25.35 -4.58
C ILE A 371 13.45 -26.12 -5.81
N ILE A 372 12.17 -25.98 -6.16
CA ILE A 372 11.58 -26.63 -7.34
C ILE A 372 12.30 -26.20 -8.62
N LEU A 373 12.52 -24.89 -8.82
CA LEU A 373 13.17 -24.36 -10.01
C LEU A 373 14.64 -24.80 -10.11
N ILE A 374 15.37 -24.85 -9.00
CA ILE A 374 16.75 -25.36 -8.96
C ILE A 374 16.78 -26.83 -9.36
N GLN A 375 15.91 -27.66 -8.77
CA GLN A 375 15.84 -29.09 -9.09
C GLN A 375 15.49 -29.32 -10.57
N LEU A 376 14.49 -28.60 -11.09
CA LEU A 376 14.09 -28.68 -12.48
C LEU A 376 15.20 -28.23 -13.43
N SER A 377 15.93 -27.17 -13.08
CA SER A 377 17.09 -26.70 -13.84
C SER A 377 18.23 -27.74 -13.86
N ALA A 378 18.48 -28.42 -12.74
CA ALA A 378 19.51 -29.45 -12.65
C ALA A 378 19.17 -30.72 -13.43
N THR A 379 17.88 -31.09 -13.51
CA THR A 379 17.43 -32.24 -14.32
C THR A 379 17.51 -31.94 -15.81
N ILE A 380 17.02 -30.78 -16.26
CA ILE A 380 17.01 -30.41 -17.68
C ILE A 380 18.43 -30.13 -18.21
N GLY A 381 19.35 -29.69 -17.34
CA GLY A 381 20.76 -29.48 -17.70
C GLY A 381 21.58 -30.75 -17.95
N LYS A 382 21.01 -31.95 -17.73
CA LYS A 382 21.69 -33.24 -17.99
C LYS A 382 21.40 -33.85 -19.36
N ASP A 383 20.42 -33.32 -20.09
CA ASP A 383 19.95 -33.89 -21.37
C ASP A 383 20.57 -33.23 -22.62
N HIS A 384 21.68 -32.48 -22.46
CA HIS A 384 22.43 -31.87 -23.57
C HIS A 384 23.94 -32.11 -23.45
#